data_AF-A0A142JIN3-F1
#
_entry.id   AF-A0A142JIN3-F1
#
_cell.length_a   1.000
_cell.length_b   1.000
_cell.length_c   1.000
_cell.angle_alpha   90.00
_cell.angle_beta   90.00
_cell.angle_gamma   90.00
#
_symmetry.space_group_name_H-M   'P 1'
#
loop_
_entity.id
_entity.type
_entity.pdbx_description
1 polymer ?
#
loop_
_entity_poly.entity_id
_entity_poly.type
_entity_poly.pdbx_seq_one_letter_code
_entity_poly.pdbx_strand_id
1 'polypeptide(L)'
;MNQIIDNERERWAENLSVAVRSLRKYGFLVVQDPDAATMTRADQERRAHQAACLLLAVPATNENLSAHAVHELACALLENGAVGLDRIRGRA
;
A
#
# COMPACT_ATOMS: atom_id res chain seq x y z
N MET A 1 13.64 -20.76 5.69
CA MET A 1 12.66 -21.10 4.63
C MET A 1 12.48 -19.87 3.77
N ASN A 2 13.06 -19.86 2.57
CA ASN A 2 12.85 -18.81 1.57
C ASN A 2 11.40 -18.90 1.10
N GLN A 3 10.53 -18.03 1.60
CA GLN A 3 9.20 -17.88 1.03
C GLN A 3 9.32 -16.99 -0.21
N ILE A 4 9.56 -17.62 -1.35
CA ILE A 4 9.41 -16.98 -2.66
C ILE A 4 7.94 -16.52 -2.76
N ILE A 5 7.72 -15.32 -3.29
CA ILE A 5 6.37 -14.85 -3.60
C ILE A 5 5.86 -15.72 -4.74
N ASP A 6 5.05 -16.73 -4.42
CA ASP A 6 4.41 -17.58 -5.41
C ASP A 6 3.31 -16.82 -6.16
N ASN A 7 2.95 -17.29 -7.36
CA ASN A 7 1.89 -16.70 -8.22
C ASN A 7 0.56 -16.43 -7.48
N GLU A 8 0.27 -17.18 -6.42
CA GLU A 8 -0.92 -16.95 -5.58
C GLU A 8 -0.86 -15.61 -4.83
N ARG A 9 0.32 -15.22 -4.34
CA ARG A 9 0.54 -13.95 -3.64
C ARG A 9 0.53 -12.76 -4.58
N GLU A 10 1.04 -12.92 -5.80
CA GLU A 10 0.91 -11.89 -6.85
C GLU A 10 -0.55 -11.65 -7.20
N ARG A 11 -1.31 -12.73 -7.45
CA ARG A 11 -2.75 -12.65 -7.70
C ARG A 11 -3.52 -12.05 -6.51
N TRP A 12 -3.09 -12.34 -5.28
CA TRP A 12 -3.67 -11.70 -4.09
C TRP A 12 -3.37 -10.19 -4.06
N ALA A 13 -2.16 -9.76 -4.42
CA ALA A 13 -1.82 -8.35 -4.49
C ALA A 13 -2.62 -7.58 -5.54
N GLU A 14 -2.82 -8.18 -6.70
CA GLU A 14 -3.68 -7.63 -7.74
C GLU A 14 -5.12 -7.50 -7.23
N ASN A 15 -5.67 -8.56 -6.63
CA ASN A 15 -7.02 -8.55 -6.05
C ASN A 15 -7.19 -7.47 -4.96
N LEU A 16 -6.21 -7.33 -4.08
CA LEU A 16 -6.19 -6.29 -3.04
C LEU A 16 -6.14 -4.89 -3.66
N SER A 17 -5.28 -4.68 -4.65
CA SER A 17 -5.18 -3.40 -5.35
C SER A 17 -6.49 -3.03 -6.05
N VAL A 18 -7.13 -3.99 -6.70
CA VAL A 18 -8.45 -3.82 -7.33
C VAL A 18 -9.54 -3.56 -6.29
N ALA A 19 -9.52 -4.26 -5.15
CA ALA A 19 -10.48 -4.06 -4.07
C ALA A 19 -10.37 -2.65 -3.47
N VAL A 20 -9.14 -2.20 -3.17
CA VAL A 20 -8.87 -0.85 -2.66
C VAL A 20 -9.36 0.22 -3.64
N ARG A 21 -9.07 0.07 -4.94
CA ARG A 21 -9.59 0.99 -5.97
C ARG A 21 -11.11 0.95 -6.09
N SER A 22 -11.72 -0.23 -5.90
CA SER A 22 -13.18 -0.40 -5.99
C SER A 22 -13.91 0.21 -4.80
N LEU A 23 -13.37 0.10 -3.59
CA LEU A 23 -13.90 0.74 -2.38
C LEU A 23 -14.03 2.26 -2.54
N ARG A 24 -13.10 2.89 -3.27
CA ARG A 24 -13.19 4.33 -3.63
C ARG A 24 -14.46 4.69 -4.39
N LYS A 25 -14.96 3.81 -5.26
CA LYS A 25 -16.20 4.04 -6.02
C LYS A 25 -17.43 4.09 -5.11
N TYR A 26 -17.36 3.44 -3.96
CA TYR A 26 -18.43 3.40 -2.95
C TYR A 26 -18.25 4.44 -1.83
N GLY A 27 -17.34 5.40 -2.00
CA GLY A 27 -17.12 6.49 -1.05
C GLY A 27 -16.22 6.16 0.14
N PHE A 28 -15.63 4.95 0.19
CA PHE A 28 -14.62 4.62 1.18
C PHE A 28 -13.28 5.23 0.79
N LEU A 29 -12.52 5.69 1.79
CA LEU A 29 -11.19 6.25 1.61
C LEU A 29 -10.20 5.46 2.46
N VAL A 30 -9.13 5.00 1.81
CA VAL A 30 -7.89 4.65 2.53
C VAL A 30 -7.19 5.96 2.80
N VAL A 31 -6.85 6.20 4.07
CA VAL A 31 -6.26 7.46 4.52
C VAL A 31 -4.91 7.14 5.13
N GLN A 32 -3.89 7.88 4.72
CA GLN A 32 -2.60 7.81 5.38
C GLN A 32 -2.71 8.44 6.77
N ASP A 33 -2.09 7.80 7.75
CA ASP A 33 -1.94 8.38 9.09
C ASP A 33 -1.38 9.82 8.97
N PRO A 34 -2.02 10.83 9.59
CA PRO A 34 -1.59 12.23 9.48
C PRO A 34 -0.14 12.47 9.88
N ASP A 35 0.38 11.74 10.88
CA ASP A 35 1.76 11.85 11.33
C ASP A 35 2.68 11.19 10.31
N ALA A 36 2.28 10.04 9.74
CA ALA A 36 3.01 9.40 8.66
C ALA A 36 3.10 10.30 7.41
N ALA A 37 2.09 11.12 7.14
CA ALA A 37 2.10 12.05 6.01
C ALA A 37 3.09 13.22 6.19
N THR A 38 3.54 13.49 7.42
CA THR A 38 4.57 14.51 7.69
C THR A 38 6.01 13.98 7.62
N MET A 39 6.18 12.66 7.48
CA MET A 39 7.49 12.03 7.40
C MET A 39 8.20 12.34 6.07
N THR A 40 9.51 12.08 6.01
CA THR A 40 10.25 12.17 4.74
C THR A 40 9.67 11.21 3.71
N ARG A 41 9.77 11.55 2.42
CA ARG A 41 9.24 10.69 1.34
C ARG A 41 9.81 9.27 1.39
N ALA A 42 11.10 9.13 1.68
CA ALA A 42 11.74 7.81 1.83
C ALA A 42 11.15 6.99 2.98
N ASP A 43 10.77 7.63 4.09
CA ASP A 43 10.13 6.94 5.21
C ASP A 43 8.67 6.58 4.92
N GLN A 44 7.95 7.44 4.18
CA GLN A 44 6.60 7.14 3.71
C GLN A 44 6.60 5.92 2.78
N GLU A 45 7.52 5.91 1.81
CA GLU A 45 7.72 4.77 0.90
C GLU A 45 8.06 3.49 1.67
N ARG A 46 8.95 3.56 2.68
CA ARG A 46 9.27 2.41 3.53
C ARG A 46 8.06 1.89 4.31
N ARG A 47 7.26 2.78 4.90
CA ARG A 47 6.05 2.39 5.66
C ARG A 47 4.96 1.82 4.76
N ALA A 48 4.74 2.41 3.60
CA ALA A 48 3.79 1.89 2.63
C ALA A 48 4.19 0.50 2.14
N HIS A 49 5.49 0.28 1.94
CA HIS A 49 6.01 -1.04 1.60
C HIS A 49 5.80 -2.06 2.73
N GLN A 50 6.08 -1.70 3.98
CA GLN A 50 5.79 -2.56 5.13
C GLN A 50 4.31 -2.89 5.24
N ALA A 51 3.42 -1.90 5.02
CA ALA A 51 1.98 -2.12 4.99
C ALA A 51 1.57 -3.07 3.86
N ALA A 52 2.14 -2.91 2.66
CA ALA A 52 1.91 -3.82 1.54
C ALA A 52 2.38 -5.25 1.87
N CYS A 53 3.56 -5.42 2.47
CA CYS A 53 4.04 -6.73 2.92
C CYS A 53 3.06 -7.40 3.90
N LEU A 54 2.59 -6.64 4.89
CA LEU A 54 1.62 -7.12 5.88
C LEU A 54 0.29 -7.54 5.23
N LEU A 55 -0.23 -6.72 4.31
CA LEU A 55 -1.50 -7.02 3.61
C LEU A 55 -1.38 -8.25 2.70
N LEU A 56 -0.19 -8.52 2.17
CA LEU A 56 0.09 -9.69 1.34
C LEU A 56 0.51 -10.92 2.15
N ALA A 57 0.54 -10.81 3.48
CA ALA A 57 1.04 -11.84 4.38
C ALA A 57 2.43 -12.36 3.98
N VAL A 58 3.32 -11.45 3.55
CA VAL A 58 4.72 -11.72 3.23
C VAL A 58 5.64 -11.03 4.23
N PRO A 59 6.77 -11.65 4.60
CA PRO A 59 7.72 -11.02 5.52
C PRO A 59 8.37 -9.80 4.84
N ALA A 60 8.51 -8.69 5.58
CA ALA A 60 9.16 -7.48 5.07
C ALA A 60 10.70 -7.64 5.04
N THR A 61 11.20 -8.38 4.05
CA THR A 61 12.65 -8.62 3.82
C THR A 61 13.14 -7.85 2.60
N ASN A 62 14.46 -7.67 2.47
CA ASN A 62 15.07 -7.05 1.29
C ASN A 62 14.74 -7.76 -0.03
N GLU A 63 14.42 -9.06 0.01
CA GLU A 63 14.00 -9.82 -1.18
C GLU A 63 12.58 -9.47 -1.62
N ASN A 64 11.68 -9.19 -0.68
CA ASN A 64 10.31 -8.76 -0.97
C ASN A 64 10.21 -7.26 -1.21
N LEU A 65 11.25 -6.49 -0.85
CA LEU A 65 11.34 -5.04 -1.10
C LEU A 65 11.28 -4.69 -2.59
N SER A 66 11.77 -5.57 -3.46
CA SER A 66 11.80 -5.40 -4.91
C SER A 66 10.72 -6.18 -5.67
N ALA A 67 9.85 -6.93 -4.96
CA ALA A 67 8.82 -7.71 -5.61
C ALA A 67 7.73 -6.79 -6.21
N HIS A 68 7.43 -6.98 -7.49
CA HIS A 68 6.51 -6.14 -8.25
C HIS A 68 5.15 -5.99 -7.56
N ALA A 69 4.56 -7.09 -7.10
CA ALA A 69 3.29 -7.12 -6.40
C ALA A 69 3.27 -6.27 -5.12
N VAL A 70 4.35 -6.29 -4.33
CA VAL A 70 4.46 -5.50 -3.11
C VAL A 70 4.65 -4.02 -3.45
N HIS A 71 5.45 -3.73 -4.47
CA HIS A 71 5.69 -2.36 -4.95
C HIS A 71 4.40 -1.69 -5.46
N GLU A 72 3.65 -2.37 -6.33
CA GLU A 72 2.39 -1.85 -6.88
C GLU A 72 1.37 -1.55 -5.78
N LEU A 73 1.24 -2.45 -4.79
CA LEU A 73 0.35 -2.23 -3.66
C LEU A 73 0.83 -1.06 -2.79
N ALA A 74 2.13 -0.94 -2.53
CA ALA A 74 2.69 0.16 -1.76
C ALA A 74 2.44 1.52 -2.43
N CYS A 75 2.65 1.61 -3.75
CA CYS A 75 2.33 2.81 -4.54
C CYS A 75 0.84 3.15 -4.44
N ALA A 76 -0.04 2.15 -4.61
CA ALA A 76 -1.48 2.36 -4.48
C ALA A 76 -1.86 2.87 -3.08
N LEU A 77 -1.24 2.37 -2.01
CA LEU A 77 -1.50 2.83 -0.64
C LEU A 77 -1.07 4.29 -0.42
N LEU A 78 0.09 4.70 -0.93
CA LEU A 78 0.57 6.08 -0.83
C LEU A 78 -0.33 7.06 -1.58
N GLU A 79 -0.63 6.76 -2.83
CA GLU A 79 -1.44 7.64 -3.68
C GLU A 79 -2.84 7.80 -3.12
N ASN A 80 -3.49 6.68 -2.76
CA ASN A 80 -4.84 6.75 -2.21
C ASN A 80 -4.85 7.35 -0.80
N GLY A 81 -3.84 7.05 0.01
CA GLY A 81 -3.68 7.57 1.37
C GLY A 81 -3.55 9.09 1.41
N ALA A 82 -2.72 9.66 0.54
CA ALA A 82 -2.54 11.11 0.41
C ALA A 82 -3.84 11.80 -0.06
N VAL A 83 -4.47 11.27 -1.11
CA VAL A 83 -5.75 11.81 -1.63
C VAL A 83 -6.86 11.73 -0.58
N GLY A 84 -6.92 10.65 0.20
CA GLY A 84 -7.87 10.49 1.30
C GLY A 84 -7.66 11.54 2.38
N LEU A 85 -6.41 11.80 2.76
CA LEU A 85 -6.06 12.78 3.78
C LEU A 85 -6.37 14.22 3.34
N ASP A 86 -6.10 14.58 2.08
CA ASP A 86 -6.43 15.91 1.54
C ASP A 86 -7.94 16.17 1.51
N ARG A 87 -8.73 15.15 1.14
CA ARG A 87 -10.20 15.22 1.19
C ARG A 87 -10.71 15.46 2.60
N ILE A 88 -10.18 14.76 3.60
CA ILE A 88 -10.58 14.95 5.01
C ILE A 88 -10.18 16.33 5.52
N ARG A 89 -9.03 16.84 5.09
CA ARG A 89 -8.55 18.19 5.43
C ARG A 89 -9.31 19.31 4.70
N GLY A 90 -10.27 18.98 3.84
CA GLY A 90 -11.04 19.96 3.06
C GLY A 90 -10.20 20.73 2.04
N ARG A 91 -9.07 20.16 1.59
CA ARG A 91 -8.15 20.77 0.61
C ARG A 91 -8.42 20.33 -0.84
N ALA A 92 -9.63 19.85 -1.11
CA ALA A 92 -10.04 19.33 -2.42
C ALA A 92 -10.37 20.45 -3.43
#